data_AF-A0A109FDW4-F1
#
_entry.id   AF-A0A109FDW4-F1
#
_cell.length_a   1.000
_cell.length_b   1.000
_cell.length_c   1.000
_cell.angle_alpha   90.00
_cell.angle_beta   90.00
_cell.angle_gamma   90.00
#
_symmetry.space_group_name_H-M   'P 1'
#
loop_
_entity.id
_entity.type
_entity.pdbx_description
1 polymer ?
#
loop_
_entity_poly.entity_id
_entity_poly.type
_entity_poly.pdbx_seq_one_letter_code
_entity_poly.pdbx_strand_id
1 'polypeptide(L)'
;WLIFDALIHFILEGSFIFYSFPRPRTVNAGTGPMASLWREYALADTRWGTSDVTVVSIELITVFGAGPLALICAEGLRRGTSEAWRLWIVGEIYGGWMTVEWISGSPSLNTSHPLYTWVYLAFFNGLWVVIPLYLIYDSGKVILSALDRQQ
;
A
#
# COMPACT_ATOMS: atom_id res chain seq x y z
N TRP A 1 1.49 -13.06 3.29
CA TRP A 1 1.22 -11.62 3.28
C TRP A 1 2.51 -10.83 3.24
N LEU A 2 3.30 -10.77 4.31
CA LEU A 2 4.49 -9.91 4.43
C LEU A 2 5.49 -9.95 3.25
N ILE A 3 5.81 -11.15 2.72
CA ILE A 3 6.66 -11.25 1.52
C ILE A 3 5.96 -10.72 0.26
N PHE A 4 4.67 -11.02 0.10
CA PHE A 4 3.89 -10.50 -1.02
C PHE A 4 3.78 -8.97 -0.96
N ASP A 5 3.50 -8.44 0.23
CA ASP A 5 3.44 -7.02 0.53
C ASP A 5 4.76 -6.30 0.19
N ALA A 6 5.90 -6.83 0.65
CA ALA A 6 7.22 -6.33 0.26
C ALA A 6 7.45 -6.35 -1.26
N LEU A 7 7.00 -7.39 -1.96
CA LEU A 7 7.12 -7.46 -3.42
C LEU A 7 6.26 -6.41 -4.12
N ILE A 8 5.06 -6.11 -3.61
CA ILE A 8 4.22 -5.04 -4.14
C ILE A 8 4.93 -3.69 -3.98
N HIS A 9 5.41 -3.39 -2.78
CA HIS A 9 6.14 -2.15 -2.50
C HIS A 9 7.37 -2.01 -3.42
N PHE A 10 8.21 -3.04 -3.57
CA PHE A 10 9.42 -2.89 -4.37
C PHE A 10 9.19 -2.93 -5.88
N ILE A 11 8.28 -3.77 -6.36
CA ILE A 11 8.11 -3.99 -7.80
C ILE A 11 7.07 -3.03 -8.35
N LEU A 12 5.85 -3.04 -7.81
CA LEU A 12 4.77 -2.21 -8.33
C LEU A 12 4.98 -0.76 -7.94
N GLU A 13 4.95 -0.46 -6.64
CA GLU A 13 5.04 0.93 -6.15
C GLU A 13 6.41 1.54 -6.47
N GLY A 14 7.48 0.75 -6.38
CA GLY A 14 8.82 1.16 -6.80
C GLY A 14 8.87 1.55 -8.29
N SER A 15 8.15 0.81 -9.16
CA SER A 15 8.04 1.20 -10.57
C SER A 15 7.19 2.46 -10.77
N PHE A 16 6.14 2.67 -9.98
CA PHE A 16 5.39 3.94 -9.99
C PHE A 16 6.30 5.11 -9.62
N ILE A 17 7.07 5.01 -8.54
CA ILE A 17 8.05 6.02 -8.12
C ILE A 17 9.07 6.29 -9.23
N PHE A 18 9.57 5.26 -9.91
CA PHE A 18 10.50 5.43 -11.03
C PHE A 18 9.93 6.31 -12.16
N TYR A 19 8.66 6.11 -12.50
CA TYR A 19 7.97 6.87 -13.56
C TYR A 19 7.38 8.21 -13.09
N SER A 20 7.20 8.44 -11.79
CA SER A 20 6.51 9.62 -11.24
C SER A 20 7.42 10.55 -10.44
N PHE A 21 8.66 10.14 -10.13
CA PHE A 21 9.63 10.93 -9.34
C PHE A 21 11.07 10.83 -9.90
N PRO A 22 11.86 11.93 -9.85
CA PRO A 22 11.45 13.30 -9.55
C PRO A 22 10.68 13.94 -10.72
N ARG A 23 10.01 15.07 -10.46
CA ARG A 23 9.33 15.84 -11.50
C ARG A 23 10.31 16.26 -12.62
N PRO A 24 9.85 16.38 -13.89
CA PRO A 24 8.46 16.33 -14.35
C PRO A 24 7.99 14.94 -14.84
N ARG A 25 8.61 13.84 -14.38
CA ARG A 25 8.24 12.49 -14.84
C ARG A 25 6.79 12.14 -14.48
N THR A 26 6.12 11.44 -15.39
CA THR A 26 4.77 10.88 -15.16
C THR A 26 4.65 9.50 -15.80
N VAL A 27 3.81 8.65 -15.22
CA VAL A 27 3.44 7.36 -15.81
C VAL A 27 2.87 7.52 -17.23
N ASN A 28 2.06 8.55 -17.47
CA ASN A 28 1.47 8.81 -18.79
C ASN A 28 2.51 9.02 -19.89
N ALA A 29 3.65 9.65 -19.57
CA ALA A 29 4.77 9.82 -20.49
C ALA A 29 5.73 8.61 -20.53
N GLY A 30 5.57 7.65 -19.62
CA GLY A 30 6.40 6.46 -19.50
C GLY A 30 6.19 5.45 -20.64
N THR A 31 7.21 4.67 -20.95
CA THR A 31 7.12 3.54 -21.89
C THR A 31 7.51 2.24 -21.20
N GLY A 32 7.05 1.11 -21.74
CA GLY A 32 7.30 -0.22 -21.19
C GLY A 32 6.12 -0.82 -20.40
N PRO A 33 6.25 -2.07 -19.95
CA PRO A 33 5.15 -2.84 -19.38
C PRO A 33 4.62 -2.25 -18.07
N MET A 34 5.50 -1.79 -17.18
CA MET A 34 5.07 -1.20 -15.90
C MET A 34 4.39 0.15 -16.07
N ALA A 35 4.84 0.98 -17.03
CA ALA A 35 4.12 2.21 -17.38
C ALA A 35 2.72 1.90 -17.94
N SER A 36 2.58 0.86 -18.79
CA SER A 36 1.27 0.43 -19.28
C SER A 36 0.36 -0.09 -18.16
N LEU A 37 0.91 -0.86 -17.22
CA LEU A 37 0.17 -1.34 -16.05
C LEU A 37 -0.39 -0.19 -15.22
N TRP A 38 0.45 0.81 -14.90
CA TRP A 38 0.01 1.96 -14.12
C TRP A 38 -0.96 2.87 -14.88
N ARG A 39 -0.83 2.99 -16.22
CA ARG A 39 -1.83 3.67 -17.04
C ARG A 39 -3.19 2.98 -17.01
N GLU A 40 -3.20 1.64 -17.00
CA GLU A 40 -4.46 0.88 -16.87
C GLU A 40 -5.12 1.16 -15.52
N TYR A 41 -4.34 1.13 -14.43
CA TYR A 41 -4.86 1.48 -13.11
C TYR A 41 -5.30 2.96 -13.04
N ALA A 42 -4.63 3.85 -13.76
CA ALA A 42 -4.98 5.26 -13.86
C ALA A 42 -6.35 5.54 -14.53
N LEU A 43 -6.93 4.56 -15.23
CA LEU A 43 -8.31 4.65 -15.71
C LEU A 43 -9.33 4.66 -14.57
N ALA A 44 -8.99 4.03 -13.44
CA ALA A 44 -9.80 4.02 -12.22
C ALA A 44 -9.43 5.17 -11.26
N ASP A 45 -8.14 5.52 -11.17
CA ASP A 45 -7.66 6.63 -10.34
C ASP A 45 -6.58 7.44 -11.08
N THR A 46 -6.99 8.59 -11.61
CA THR A 46 -6.17 9.42 -12.51
C THR A 46 -4.85 9.90 -11.89
N ARG A 47 -4.76 9.95 -10.56
CA ARG A 47 -3.54 10.38 -9.84
C ARG A 47 -2.35 9.47 -10.14
N TRP A 48 -2.59 8.16 -10.33
CA TRP A 48 -1.55 7.17 -10.66
C TRP A 48 -0.98 7.31 -12.08
N GLY A 49 -1.65 8.06 -12.97
CA GLY A 49 -1.12 8.41 -14.28
C GLY A 49 -0.16 9.60 -14.26
N THR A 50 -0.15 10.35 -13.16
CA THR A 50 0.55 11.64 -13.04
C THR A 50 1.50 11.64 -11.82
N SER A 51 2.23 12.74 -11.62
CA SER A 51 3.09 12.95 -10.45
C SER A 51 2.32 13.70 -9.36
N ASP A 52 1.20 13.10 -8.93
CA ASP A 52 0.41 13.61 -7.81
C ASP A 52 1.26 13.63 -6.53
N VAL A 53 1.30 14.78 -5.84
CA VAL A 53 2.22 14.98 -4.72
C VAL A 53 1.88 14.04 -3.57
N THR A 54 0.59 13.85 -3.29
CA THR A 54 0.12 13.04 -2.17
C THR A 54 0.45 11.57 -2.41
N VAL A 55 0.08 11.05 -3.59
CA VAL A 55 0.37 9.66 -3.95
C VAL A 55 1.88 9.42 -3.96
N VAL A 56 2.66 10.24 -4.68
CA VAL A 56 4.14 10.08 -4.72
C VAL A 56 4.76 10.15 -3.32
N SER A 57 4.29 11.01 -2.42
CA SER A 57 4.84 11.11 -1.06
C SER A 57 4.55 9.87 -0.22
N ILE A 58 3.33 9.33 -0.33
CA ILE A 58 2.95 8.08 0.35
C ILE A 58 3.80 6.93 -0.21
N GLU A 59 3.88 6.81 -1.53
CA GLU A 59 4.59 5.72 -2.19
C GLU A 59 6.11 5.75 -1.93
N LEU A 60 6.71 6.92 -1.71
CA LEU A 60 8.10 7.00 -1.25
C LEU A 60 8.27 6.37 0.15
N ILE A 61 7.33 6.60 1.05
CA ILE A 61 7.36 6.03 2.41
C ILE A 61 7.07 4.53 2.36
N THR A 62 6.15 4.06 1.52
CA THR A 62 5.85 2.62 1.41
C THR A 62 7.02 1.87 0.79
N VAL A 63 7.61 2.37 -0.30
CA VAL A 63 8.74 1.72 -0.98
C VAL A 63 10.00 1.66 -0.10
N PHE A 64 10.35 2.77 0.57
CA PHE A 64 11.60 2.85 1.36
C PHE A 64 11.42 2.55 2.85
N GLY A 65 10.19 2.54 3.36
CA GLY A 65 9.86 2.26 4.76
C GLY A 65 9.11 0.95 4.91
N ALA A 66 7.90 0.86 4.35
CA ALA A 66 7.02 -0.31 4.53
C ALA A 66 7.60 -1.58 3.91
N GLY A 67 8.07 -1.54 2.65
CA GLY A 67 8.67 -2.69 1.95
C GLY A 67 9.83 -3.34 2.71
N PRO A 68 10.88 -2.58 3.11
CA PRO A 68 11.99 -3.14 3.88
C PRO A 68 11.55 -3.70 5.22
N LEU A 69 10.61 -3.02 5.87
CA LEU A 69 10.10 -3.48 7.14
C LEU A 69 9.30 -4.77 7.00
N ALA A 70 8.44 -4.90 5.99
CA ALA A 70 7.72 -6.14 5.69
C ALA A 70 8.66 -7.34 5.50
N LEU A 71 9.87 -7.14 4.94
CA LEU A 71 10.90 -8.18 4.89
C LEU A 71 11.49 -8.51 6.28
N ILE A 72 11.82 -7.49 7.08
CA ILE A 72 12.31 -7.68 8.46
C ILE A 72 11.28 -8.46 9.29
N CYS A 73 10.02 -8.10 9.13
CA CYS A 73 8.87 -8.76 9.71
C CYS A 73 8.77 -10.23 9.30
N ALA A 74 8.86 -10.52 8.00
CA ALA A 74 8.86 -11.89 7.49
C ALA A 74 10.03 -12.73 8.03
N GLU A 75 11.23 -12.14 8.14
CA GLU A 75 12.41 -12.80 8.70
C GLU A 75 12.28 -13.04 10.21
N GLY A 76 11.73 -12.08 10.95
CA GLY A 76 11.43 -12.23 12.38
C GLY A 76 10.45 -13.37 12.64
N LEU A 77 9.40 -13.47 11.81
CA LEU A 77 8.45 -14.59 11.84
C LEU A 77 9.16 -15.93 11.56
N ARG A 78 10.05 -15.98 10.55
CA ARG A 78 10.81 -17.20 10.22
C ARG A 78 11.73 -17.65 11.37
N ARG A 79 12.30 -16.70 12.12
CA ARG A 79 13.23 -16.97 13.24
C ARG A 79 12.55 -17.18 14.59
N GLY A 80 11.25 -16.92 14.70
CA GLY A 80 10.52 -16.98 15.97
C GLY A 80 10.90 -15.87 16.96
N THR A 81 11.50 -14.76 16.49
CA THR A 81 11.94 -13.65 17.35
C THR A 81 11.00 -12.45 17.24
N SER A 82 10.34 -12.13 18.37
CA SER A 82 9.55 -10.93 18.67
C SER A 82 8.31 -10.63 17.82
N GLU A 83 7.26 -10.21 18.53
CA GLU A 83 5.91 -9.88 18.08
C GLU A 83 5.69 -8.35 17.92
N ALA A 84 6.71 -7.51 18.20
CA ALA A 84 6.54 -6.06 18.32
C ALA A 84 6.58 -5.27 16.98
N TRP A 85 7.18 -5.84 15.93
CA TRP A 85 7.25 -5.19 14.61
C TRP A 85 5.89 -5.11 13.89
N ARG A 86 4.87 -5.84 14.38
CA ARG A 86 3.50 -5.85 13.86
C ARG A 86 2.78 -4.49 14.01
N LEU A 87 3.35 -3.51 14.73
CA LEU A 87 2.79 -2.16 14.89
C LEU A 87 2.88 -1.28 13.64
N TRP A 88 3.76 -1.58 12.68
CA TRP A 88 3.87 -0.76 11.45
C TRP A 88 2.75 -0.99 10.44
N ILE A 89 1.96 -2.04 10.62
CA ILE A 89 0.74 -2.34 9.85
C ILE A 89 -0.27 -1.17 9.94
N VAL A 90 -0.16 -0.31 10.96
CA VAL A 90 -0.93 0.94 11.07
C VAL A 90 -0.60 1.92 9.93
N GLY A 91 0.65 1.94 9.44
CA GLY A 91 1.07 2.77 8.32
C GLY A 91 0.43 2.37 6.99
N GLU A 92 0.24 1.07 6.75
CA GLU A 92 -0.48 0.55 5.57
C GLU A 92 -1.95 0.99 5.57
N ILE A 93 -2.63 0.91 6.73
CA ILE A 93 -4.01 1.36 6.88
C ILE A 93 -4.14 2.86 6.62
N TYR A 94 -3.18 3.65 7.12
CA TYR A 94 -3.17 5.10 6.88
C TYR A 94 -2.95 5.42 5.39
N GLY A 95 -1.98 4.77 4.74
CA GLY A 95 -1.74 4.91 3.30
C GLY A 95 -2.96 4.55 2.46
N GLY A 96 -3.56 3.38 2.73
CA GLY A 96 -4.75 2.89 2.02
C GLY A 96 -6.03 3.71 2.30
N TRP A 97 -6.11 4.41 3.43
CA TRP A 97 -7.21 5.34 3.69
C TRP A 97 -7.03 6.68 2.96
N MET A 98 -5.79 7.14 2.78
CA MET A 98 -5.48 8.39 2.09
C MET A 98 -5.68 8.33 0.56
N THR A 99 -5.73 7.13 -0.03
CA THR A 99 -6.11 6.95 -1.43
C THR A 99 -7.62 7.15 -1.65
N VAL A 100 -8.42 7.10 -0.59
CA VAL A 100 -9.87 7.25 -0.63
C VAL A 100 -10.24 8.73 -0.48
N GLU A 101 -10.34 9.42 -1.63
CA GLU A 101 -10.51 10.88 -1.72
C GLU A 101 -11.96 11.35 -1.40
N TRP A 102 -12.58 10.84 -0.33
CA TRP A 102 -14.02 11.05 -0.06
C TRP A 102 -14.35 12.48 0.38
N ILE A 103 -13.43 13.15 1.08
CA ILE A 103 -13.65 14.51 1.58
C ILE A 103 -13.84 15.52 0.44
N SER A 104 -13.13 15.36 -0.67
CA SER A 104 -13.25 16.21 -1.86
C SER A 104 -14.30 15.73 -2.86
N GLY A 105 -15.03 14.66 -2.55
CA GLY A 105 -16.01 14.05 -3.46
C GLY A 105 -15.39 13.16 -4.54
N SER A 106 -14.13 12.73 -4.37
CA SER A 106 -13.43 11.79 -5.23
C SER A 106 -13.35 12.15 -6.72
N PRO A 107 -12.98 13.40 -7.07
CA PRO A 107 -12.89 13.85 -8.46
C PRO A 107 -11.89 13.04 -9.29
N SER A 108 -10.88 12.44 -8.64
CA SER A 108 -9.84 11.66 -9.31
C SER A 108 -10.29 10.24 -9.66
N LEU A 109 -11.35 9.74 -9.02
CA LEU A 109 -11.80 8.34 -9.10
C LEU A 109 -12.89 8.17 -10.15
N ASN A 110 -12.74 7.18 -11.03
CA ASN A 110 -13.74 6.81 -12.01
C ASN A 110 -14.57 5.63 -11.51
N THR A 111 -15.78 5.92 -11.01
CA THR A 111 -16.72 4.91 -10.50
C THR A 111 -17.82 4.53 -11.49
N SER A 112 -17.71 5.00 -12.75
CA SER A 112 -18.74 4.79 -13.78
C SER A 112 -18.75 3.36 -14.33
N HIS A 113 -17.62 2.66 -14.25
CA HIS A 113 -17.47 1.30 -14.78
C HIS A 113 -17.33 0.28 -13.64
N PRO A 114 -18.13 -0.81 -13.61
CA PRO A 114 -18.13 -1.77 -12.50
C PRO A 114 -16.76 -2.39 -12.20
N LEU A 115 -15.93 -2.65 -13.23
CA LEU A 115 -14.57 -3.18 -13.04
C LEU A 115 -13.69 -2.21 -12.24
N TYR A 116 -13.77 -0.91 -12.56
CA TYR A 116 -12.97 0.11 -11.87
C TYR A 116 -13.43 0.26 -10.42
N THR A 117 -14.74 0.34 -10.20
CA THR A 117 -15.31 0.51 -8.86
C THR A 117 -15.04 -0.69 -7.97
N TRP A 118 -15.41 -1.90 -8.41
CA TRP A 118 -15.45 -3.07 -7.52
C TRP A 118 -14.13 -3.84 -7.48
N VAL A 119 -13.40 -3.91 -8.59
CA VAL A 119 -12.14 -4.65 -8.64
C VAL A 119 -10.97 -3.73 -8.37
N TYR A 120 -10.84 -2.63 -9.11
CA TYR A 120 -9.65 -1.79 -9.02
C TYR A 120 -9.64 -0.98 -7.71
N LEU A 121 -10.76 -0.32 -7.41
CA LEU A 121 -10.87 0.52 -6.22
C LEU A 121 -11.24 -0.31 -4.99
N ALA A 122 -12.40 -0.97 -4.96
CA ALA A 122 -12.87 -1.63 -3.74
C ALA A 122 -12.07 -2.89 -3.36
N PHE A 123 -11.87 -3.83 -4.30
CA PHE A 123 -11.20 -5.09 -3.98
C PHE A 123 -9.71 -4.87 -3.70
N PHE A 124 -8.96 -4.23 -4.61
CA PHE A 124 -7.54 -4.01 -4.34
C PHE A 124 -7.37 -3.16 -3.09
N ASN A 125 -7.83 -1.90 -3.01
CA ASN A 125 -7.63 -1.10 -1.77
C ASN A 125 -8.17 -1.80 -0.51
N GLY A 126 -9.26 -2.57 -0.61
CA GLY A 126 -9.80 -3.35 0.49
C GLY A 126 -8.83 -4.41 1.05
N LEU A 127 -7.96 -5.02 0.24
CA LEU A 127 -6.95 -5.97 0.71
C LEU A 127 -5.95 -5.31 1.67
N TRP A 128 -5.48 -4.11 1.34
CA TRP A 128 -4.57 -3.30 2.17
C TRP A 128 -5.25 -2.66 3.39
N VAL A 129 -6.55 -2.90 3.60
CA VAL A 129 -7.25 -2.55 4.83
C VAL A 129 -7.54 -3.79 5.66
N VAL A 130 -8.20 -4.79 5.05
CA VAL A 130 -8.73 -5.96 5.77
C VAL A 130 -7.61 -6.84 6.31
N ILE A 131 -6.57 -7.10 5.51
CA ILE A 131 -5.49 -8.00 5.93
C ILE A 131 -4.63 -7.36 7.02
N PRO A 132 -4.21 -6.08 6.89
CA PRO A 132 -3.64 -5.30 7.99
C PRO A 132 -4.45 -5.33 9.28
N LEU A 133 -5.76 -5.06 9.23
CA LEU A 133 -6.62 -5.11 10.41
C LEU A 133 -6.63 -6.49 11.08
N TYR A 134 -6.70 -7.56 10.28
CA TYR A 134 -6.63 -8.91 10.81
C TYR A 134 -5.29 -9.20 11.49
N LEU A 135 -4.18 -8.77 10.89
CA LEU A 135 -2.85 -8.93 11.48
C LEU A 135 -2.69 -8.12 12.77
N ILE A 136 -3.25 -6.91 12.85
CA ILE A 136 -3.29 -6.12 14.10
C ILE A 136 -4.07 -6.88 15.17
N TYR A 137 -5.26 -7.39 14.84
CA TYR A 137 -6.06 -8.17 15.78
C TYR A 137 -5.31 -9.41 16.28
N ASP A 138 -4.68 -10.17 15.38
CA ASP A 138 -3.94 -11.37 15.74
C ASP A 138 -2.77 -11.07 16.67
N SER A 139 -1.98 -10.06 16.30
CA SER A 139 -0.83 -9.57 17.07
C SER A 139 -1.24 -9.01 18.43
N GLY A 140 -2.36 -8.28 18.47
CA GLY A 140 -2.92 -7.71 19.69
C GLY A 140 -3.22 -8.77 20.74
N LYS A 141 -3.81 -9.92 20.35
CA LYS A 141 -4.06 -11.02 21.29
C LYS A 141 -2.77 -11.53 21.94
N VAL A 142 -1.69 -11.66 21.16
CA VAL A 142 -0.42 -12.18 21.68
C VAL A 142 0.25 -11.18 22.63
N ILE A 143 0.25 -9.90 22.25
CA ILE A 143 0.79 -8.82 23.10
C ILE A 143 0.03 -8.74 24.41
N LEU A 144 -1.30 -8.69 24.38
CA LEU A 144 -2.15 -8.64 25.58
C LEU A 144 -1.90 -9.87 26.47
N SER A 145 -1.88 -11.07 25.89
CA SER A 145 -1.58 -12.30 26.64
C SER A 145 -0.18 -12.30 27.25
N ALA A 146 0.80 -11.64 26.62
CA ALA A 146 2.15 -11.52 27.16
C ALA A 146 2.21 -10.53 28.33
N LEU A 147 1.44 -9.43 28.26
CA LEU A 147 1.33 -8.45 29.34
C LEU A 147 0.63 -9.05 30.57
N ASP A 148 -0.46 -9.81 30.37
CA ASP A 148 -1.18 -10.46 31.47
C ASP A 148 -0.31 -11.49 32.22
N ARG A 149 0.62 -12.16 31.53
CA ARG A 149 1.57 -13.09 32.15
C ARG A 149 2.68 -12.42 32.96
N GLN A 150 2.85 -11.11 32.84
CA GLN A 150 3.84 -10.33 33.60
C GLN A 150 3.25 -9.68 34.86
N GLN A 151 1.94 -9.80 35.09
CA GLN A 151 1.25 -9.38 36.31
C GLN A 151 1.11 -10.55 37.29
#